data_AF-A0A6G0WKJ3-F1
#
_entry.id   AF-A0A6G0WKJ3-F1
#
_cell.length_a   1.000
_cell.length_b   1.000
_cell.length_c   1.000
_cell.angle_alpha   90.00
_cell.angle_beta   90.00
_cell.angle_gamma   90.00
#
_symmetry.space_group_name_H-M   'P 1'
#
loop_
_entity.id
_entity.type
_entity.pdbx_description
1 polymer ?
#
loop_
_entity_poly.entity_id
_entity_poly.type
_entity_poly.pdbx_seq_one_letter_code
_entity_poly.pdbx_strand_id
1 'polypeptide(L)'
;MTKGTSSFGKRHNKSHTICRRCGKSSYHIQKSTCGSCGYPAAKMRKYNWSVKALRRRTTGTGRMRYLKTVPRKFKNGFREGKSTIEDGKRRLICTRWQGCLEEGRDQLSSCSLVEGLCAVRVDTDRETWTASR
;
A
#
# COMPACT_ATOMS: atom_id res chain seq x y z
N MET A 1 -46.37 -25.22 22.19
CA MET A 1 -45.13 -24.78 21.51
C MET A 1 -44.62 -23.49 22.14
N THR A 2 -43.65 -23.56 23.07
CA THR A 2 -43.14 -22.39 23.80
C THR A 2 -42.12 -21.63 22.95
N LYS A 3 -42.20 -20.29 22.89
CA LYS A 3 -41.34 -19.44 22.04
C LYS A 3 -39.93 -19.15 22.63
N GLY A 4 -39.59 -19.74 23.76
CA GLY A 4 -38.35 -19.51 24.52
C GLY A 4 -37.25 -20.56 24.30
N THR A 5 -36.46 -20.83 25.34
CA THR A 5 -35.27 -21.71 25.37
C THR A 5 -35.47 -23.07 24.68
N SER A 6 -36.61 -23.74 24.93
CA SER A 6 -36.94 -25.04 24.33
C SER A 6 -37.07 -25.01 22.79
N SER A 7 -37.28 -23.84 22.19
CA SER A 7 -37.29 -23.66 20.72
C SER A 7 -35.91 -23.42 20.10
N PHE A 8 -34.90 -23.02 20.88
CA PHE A 8 -33.58 -22.67 20.36
C PHE A 8 -32.74 -23.92 20.04
N GLY A 9 -32.87 -25.00 20.81
CA GLY A 9 -32.17 -26.27 20.54
C GLY A 9 -32.45 -26.86 19.15
N LYS A 10 -33.61 -26.55 18.56
CA LYS A 10 -34.00 -27.02 17.21
C LYS A 10 -33.38 -26.21 16.06
N ARG A 11 -32.59 -25.15 16.32
CA ARG A 11 -32.09 -24.19 15.31
C ARG A 11 -30.70 -24.54 14.75
N HIS A 12 -30.48 -25.81 14.38
CA HIS A 12 -29.20 -26.26 13.83
C HIS A 12 -28.99 -25.86 12.35
N ASN A 13 -30.04 -25.91 11.53
CA ASN A 13 -29.98 -25.60 10.10
C ASN A 13 -29.57 -24.14 9.81
N LYS A 14 -28.68 -23.94 8.84
CA LYS A 14 -28.16 -22.61 8.47
C LYS A 14 -28.79 -22.11 7.16
N SER A 15 -29.44 -20.95 7.20
CA SER A 15 -30.00 -20.31 6.01
C SER A 15 -28.93 -19.68 5.09
N HIS A 16 -27.76 -19.33 5.66
CA HIS A 16 -26.71 -18.58 5.00
C HIS A 16 -25.33 -19.25 5.06
N THR A 17 -24.56 -19.09 3.97
CA THR A 17 -23.16 -19.47 3.85
C THR A 17 -22.30 -18.31 3.32
N ILE A 18 -20.98 -18.52 3.24
CA ILE A 18 -20.00 -17.54 2.77
C ILE A 18 -20.19 -17.27 1.27
N CYS A 19 -20.36 -15.99 0.91
CA CYS A 19 -20.48 -15.58 -0.49
C CYS A 19 -19.10 -15.43 -1.16
N ARG A 20 -18.86 -16.19 -2.24
CA ARG A 20 -17.62 -16.14 -3.06
C ARG A 20 -17.16 -14.73 -3.46
N ARG A 21 -18.10 -13.82 -3.77
CA ARG A 21 -17.75 -12.43 -4.20
C ARG A 21 -17.35 -11.50 -3.05
N CYS A 22 -17.89 -11.67 -1.85
CA CYS A 22 -17.71 -10.66 -0.77
C CYS A 22 -17.23 -11.21 0.58
N GLY A 23 -16.98 -12.52 0.70
CA GLY A 23 -16.42 -13.15 1.91
C GLY A 23 -17.37 -13.18 3.13
N LYS A 24 -18.57 -12.61 3.05
CA LYS A 24 -19.52 -12.56 4.16
C LYS A 24 -20.47 -13.76 4.16
N SER A 25 -20.73 -14.32 5.35
CA SER A 25 -21.83 -15.28 5.55
C SER A 25 -23.18 -14.59 5.34
N SER A 26 -23.67 -14.65 4.11
CA SER A 26 -24.83 -13.89 3.63
C SER A 26 -25.39 -14.42 2.30
N TYR A 27 -24.81 -15.50 1.75
CA TYR A 27 -25.35 -16.21 0.61
C TYR A 27 -26.48 -17.13 1.10
N HIS A 28 -27.72 -16.84 0.71
CA HIS A 28 -28.87 -17.67 1.08
C HIS A 28 -28.87 -18.96 0.25
N ILE A 29 -28.90 -20.12 0.91
CA ILE A 29 -28.78 -21.42 0.22
C ILE A 29 -29.98 -21.64 -0.72
N GLN A 30 -31.20 -21.71 -0.18
CA GLN A 30 -32.42 -21.97 -0.95
C GLN A 30 -32.65 -20.96 -2.08
N LYS A 31 -32.58 -19.65 -1.76
CA LYS A 31 -32.79 -18.57 -2.73
C LYS A 31 -31.59 -18.31 -3.65
N SER A 32 -30.48 -19.04 -3.49
CA SER A 32 -29.22 -18.90 -4.22
C SER A 32 -28.73 -17.45 -4.42
N THR A 33 -28.98 -16.58 -3.45
CA THR A 33 -28.77 -15.12 -3.57
C THR A 33 -28.06 -14.54 -2.35
N CYS A 34 -27.10 -13.65 -2.58
CA CYS A 34 -26.35 -12.99 -1.53
C CYS A 34 -27.05 -11.71 -1.04
N GLY A 35 -27.54 -11.74 0.20
CA GLY A 35 -28.18 -10.59 0.84
C GLY A 35 -27.25 -9.36 0.97
N SER A 36 -25.94 -9.55 1.00
CA SER A 36 -24.96 -8.45 1.05
C SER A 36 -24.71 -7.82 -0.33
N CYS A 37 -24.20 -8.60 -1.30
CA CYS A 37 -23.67 -8.07 -2.56
C CYS A 37 -24.55 -8.31 -3.80
N GLY A 38 -25.63 -9.08 -3.70
CA GLY A 38 -26.53 -9.39 -4.82
C GLY A 38 -26.05 -10.48 -5.78
N TYR A 39 -24.93 -11.17 -5.52
CA TYR A 39 -24.53 -12.37 -6.28
C TYR A 39 -25.71 -13.37 -6.33
N PRO A 40 -26.09 -13.92 -7.51
CA PRO A 40 -25.32 -14.00 -8.75
C PRO A 40 -25.31 -12.76 -9.65
N ALA A 41 -26.20 -11.77 -9.46
CA ALA A 41 -26.33 -10.61 -10.35
C ALA A 41 -24.99 -9.90 -10.63
N ALA A 42 -24.77 -9.44 -11.86
CA ALA A 42 -23.50 -8.83 -12.28
C ALA A 42 -23.19 -7.55 -11.47
N LYS A 43 -24.18 -6.64 -11.34
CA LYS A 43 -24.05 -5.40 -10.57
C LYS A 43 -24.05 -5.67 -9.06
N MET A 44 -23.25 -4.93 -8.29
CA MET A 44 -23.25 -5.02 -6.83
C MET A 44 -24.48 -4.34 -6.22
N ARG A 45 -25.15 -5.03 -5.29
CA ARG A 45 -26.30 -4.47 -4.54
C ARG A 45 -25.88 -3.29 -3.65
N LYS A 46 -26.35 -2.09 -4.00
CA LYS A 46 -26.20 -0.84 -3.25
C LYS A 46 -27.55 -0.12 -3.15
N TYR A 47 -27.78 0.59 -2.04
CA TYR A 47 -28.95 1.45 -1.84
C TYR A 47 -28.52 2.74 -1.15
N ASN A 48 -29.15 3.87 -1.49
CA ASN A 48 -28.77 5.19 -1.00
C ASN A 48 -29.17 5.42 0.46
N TRP A 49 -30.24 4.76 0.93
CA TRP A 49 -30.71 4.84 2.33
C TRP A 49 -29.71 4.29 3.37
N SER A 50 -28.63 3.62 2.96
CA SER A 50 -27.62 3.07 3.88
C SER A 50 -26.21 3.56 3.59
N VAL A 51 -25.95 4.85 3.86
CA VAL A 51 -24.61 5.47 3.74
C VAL A 51 -23.53 4.65 4.47
N LYS A 52 -23.83 4.15 5.67
CA LYS A 52 -22.90 3.29 6.46
C LYS A 52 -22.62 1.93 5.78
N ALA A 53 -23.50 1.40 4.93
CA ALA A 53 -23.26 0.18 4.16
C ALA A 53 -22.49 0.44 2.85
N LEU A 54 -22.61 1.65 2.28
CA LEU A 54 -21.79 2.12 1.17
C LEU A 54 -20.33 2.33 1.62
N ARG A 55 -20.11 3.09 2.70
CA ARG A 55 -18.76 3.40 3.23
C ARG A 55 -17.91 2.17 3.52
N ARG A 56 -18.50 1.08 4.01
CA ARG A 56 -17.79 -0.19 4.31
C ARG A 56 -17.34 -1.00 3.08
N ARG A 57 -17.71 -0.59 1.86
CA ARG A 57 -17.48 -1.35 0.62
C ARG A 57 -17.04 -0.47 -0.57
N THR A 58 -16.83 0.82 -0.34
CA THR A 58 -16.45 1.76 -1.40
C THR A 58 -15.01 1.53 -1.84
N THR A 59 -14.65 2.03 -3.03
CA THR A 59 -13.26 2.10 -3.48
C THR A 59 -12.43 2.86 -2.44
N GLY A 60 -11.37 2.24 -1.94
CA GLY A 60 -10.61 2.73 -0.78
C GLY A 60 -10.43 1.70 0.33
N THR A 61 -11.43 0.84 0.58
CA THR A 61 -11.42 -0.07 1.75
C THR A 61 -10.62 -1.37 1.55
N GLY A 62 -9.99 -1.57 0.40
CA GLY A 62 -9.25 -2.79 0.05
C GLY A 62 -7.82 -2.50 -0.40
N ARG A 63 -7.06 -3.54 -0.77
CA ARG A 63 -5.63 -3.44 -1.12
C ARG A 63 -5.29 -2.52 -2.31
N MET A 64 -6.28 -2.08 -3.10
CA MET A 64 -6.14 -1.14 -4.22
C MET A 64 -4.93 -1.40 -5.16
N ARG A 65 -4.59 -2.66 -5.45
CA ARG A 65 -3.31 -3.06 -6.10
C ARG A 65 -2.90 -2.18 -7.29
N TYR A 66 -3.83 -1.93 -8.22
CA TYR A 66 -3.59 -1.04 -9.36
C TYR A 66 -3.62 0.44 -8.93
N LEU A 67 -4.77 0.90 -8.41
CA LEU A 67 -5.04 2.31 -8.09
C LEU A 67 -4.06 2.94 -7.09
N LYS A 68 -3.43 2.15 -6.19
CA LYS A 68 -2.39 2.64 -5.26
C LYS A 68 -1.20 3.28 -5.99
N THR A 69 -0.85 2.78 -7.18
CA THR A 69 0.29 3.29 -7.96
C THR A 69 -0.08 4.43 -8.90
N VAL A 70 -1.36 4.56 -9.25
CA VAL A 70 -1.85 5.51 -10.28
C VAL A 70 -1.53 6.98 -9.91
N PRO A 71 -1.73 7.49 -8.68
CA PRO A 71 -1.35 8.86 -8.33
C PRO A 71 0.14 9.17 -8.53
N ARG A 72 1.05 8.21 -8.26
CA ARG A 72 2.49 8.37 -8.51
C ARG A 72 2.78 8.34 -10.00
N LYS A 73 2.16 7.42 -10.77
CA LYS A 73 2.30 7.38 -12.23
C LYS A 73 1.78 8.66 -12.90
N PHE A 74 0.66 9.20 -12.43
CA PHE A 74 0.06 10.44 -12.91
C PHE A 74 1.00 11.64 -12.70
N LYS A 75 1.53 11.83 -11.48
CA LYS A 75 2.56 12.86 -11.20
C LYS A 75 3.80 12.70 -12.08
N ASN A 76 4.17 11.47 -12.43
CA ASN A 76 5.31 11.16 -13.28
C ASN A 76 4.98 11.19 -14.79
N GLY A 77 3.77 11.60 -15.19
CA GLY A 77 3.34 11.70 -16.59
C GLY A 77 3.24 10.35 -17.32
N PHE A 78 2.92 9.27 -16.60
CA PHE A 78 2.81 7.89 -17.12
C PHE A 78 4.02 7.42 -17.97
N ARG A 79 5.23 7.86 -17.62
CA ARG A 79 6.47 7.41 -18.28
C ARG A 79 6.64 5.89 -18.18
N GLU A 80 6.84 5.24 -19.32
CA GLU A 80 7.14 3.80 -19.44
C GLU A 80 8.55 3.61 -20.03
N GLY A 81 9.14 2.42 -19.88
CA GLY A 81 10.40 2.02 -20.53
C GLY A 81 11.71 2.72 -20.08
N LYS A 82 11.65 3.76 -19.23
CA LYS A 82 12.86 4.44 -18.75
C LYS A 82 13.52 3.68 -17.61
N SER A 83 14.73 3.17 -17.83
CA SER A 83 15.61 2.77 -16.73
C SER A 83 15.92 3.98 -15.85
N THR A 84 16.06 3.76 -14.54
CA THR A 84 16.82 4.68 -13.70
C THR A 84 18.24 4.69 -14.23
N ILE A 85 18.75 5.88 -14.59
CA ILE A 85 20.13 6.03 -15.08
C ILE A 85 21.06 5.39 -14.03
N GLU A 86 22.02 4.59 -14.48
CA GLU A 86 22.94 3.89 -13.57
C GLU A 86 23.88 4.88 -12.88
N ASP A 87 23.46 5.40 -11.73
CA ASP A 87 24.28 6.16 -10.78
C ASP A 87 25.32 5.23 -10.13
N GLY A 88 26.28 4.76 -10.95
CA GLY A 88 27.28 3.77 -10.53
C GLY A 88 28.51 3.60 -11.44
N LYS A 89 28.52 4.13 -12.68
CA LYS A 89 29.67 3.95 -13.61
C LYS A 89 30.02 5.20 -14.44
N ARG A 90 30.38 6.30 -13.77
CA ARG A 90 31.28 7.31 -14.34
C ARG A 90 32.58 7.40 -13.54
N ARG A 91 33.39 6.34 -13.61
CA ARG A 91 34.80 6.37 -13.20
C ARG A 91 35.68 6.65 -14.42
N LEU A 92 35.82 7.92 -14.74
CA LEU A 92 36.82 8.50 -15.65
C LEU A 92 37.47 9.61 -14.81
N ILE A 93 38.72 9.51 -14.36
CA ILE A 93 40.03 9.63 -15.05
C ILE A 93 41.08 9.17 -13.99
N CYS A 94 42.31 8.70 -14.24
CA CYS A 94 43.13 8.55 -15.45
C CYS A 94 43.90 7.21 -15.42
N THR A 95 44.18 6.63 -16.58
CA THR A 95 45.29 5.68 -16.74
C THR A 95 46.63 6.43 -16.84
N ARG A 96 47.71 5.83 -16.32
CA ARG A 96 49.13 6.27 -16.44
C ARG A 96 49.58 7.34 -15.43
N TRP A 97 50.09 6.86 -14.30
CA TRP A 97 50.86 7.64 -13.33
C TRP A 97 52.33 7.74 -13.80
N GLN A 98 52.70 8.82 -14.49
CA GLN A 98 54.12 9.16 -14.69
C GLN A 98 54.30 10.68 -14.93
N GLY A 99 54.58 11.41 -13.84
CA GLY A 99 55.18 12.75 -13.85
C GLY A 99 54.27 13.95 -14.18
N CYS A 100 53.97 14.79 -13.19
CA CYS A 100 54.60 16.11 -13.04
C CYS A 100 54.23 16.76 -11.69
N LEU A 101 55.09 17.68 -11.24
CA LEU A 101 55.03 18.40 -9.96
C LEU A 101 54.50 19.84 -10.16
N GLU A 102 54.37 20.63 -9.07
CA GLU A 102 54.06 22.09 -9.02
C GLU A 102 52.59 22.48 -9.34
N GLU A 103 52.05 23.65 -8.94
CA GLU A 103 51.69 24.11 -7.57
C GLU A 103 50.21 24.65 -7.63
N GLY A 104 49.48 25.00 -6.55
CA GLY A 104 49.86 25.16 -5.15
C GLY A 104 48.80 25.76 -4.21
N ARG A 105 49.29 26.22 -3.04
CA ARG A 105 48.70 27.03 -1.95
C ARG A 105 47.23 27.49 -1.95
N ASP A 106 46.53 27.00 -0.92
CA ASP A 106 45.89 27.80 0.15
C ASP A 106 45.11 29.09 -0.16
N GLN A 107 43.79 29.03 0.09
CA GLN A 107 43.12 30.06 0.90
C GLN A 107 41.85 29.55 1.59
N LEU A 108 42.03 28.99 2.79
CA LEU A 108 40.96 28.97 3.80
C LEU A 108 40.85 30.39 4.38
N SER A 109 39.74 31.08 4.13
CA SER A 109 39.36 32.27 4.89
C SER A 109 38.02 32.06 5.57
N SER A 110 37.98 32.37 6.86
CA SER A 110 36.93 32.01 7.82
C SER A 110 35.70 32.92 7.75
N CYS A 111 34.51 32.34 7.94
CA CYS A 111 33.34 33.07 8.48
C CYS A 111 32.54 32.18 9.45
N SER A 112 32.87 32.33 10.73
CA SER A 112 31.98 32.28 11.92
C SER A 112 30.83 31.26 12.00
N LEU A 113 30.98 30.35 12.95
CA LEU A 113 29.90 29.75 13.73
C LEU A 113 28.94 30.81 14.30
N VAL A 114 27.62 30.59 14.16
CA VAL A 114 26.62 31.13 15.09
C VAL A 114 25.50 30.09 15.27
N GLU A 115 25.34 29.63 16.52
CA GLU A 115 24.15 29.03 17.17
C GLU A 115 23.23 28.06 16.39
N GLY A 116 23.06 26.87 16.95
CA GLY A 116 22.33 25.77 16.32
C GLY A 116 20.82 25.72 16.60
N LEU A 117 20.11 24.99 15.74
CA LEU A 117 18.85 24.31 16.08
C LEU A 117 18.89 22.87 15.58
N CYS A 118 18.66 21.92 16.49
CA CYS A 118 18.70 20.49 16.21
C CYS A 118 17.53 20.07 15.30
N ALA A 119 17.76 20.00 14.00
CA ALA A 119 16.88 19.27 13.08
C ALA A 119 17.20 17.78 13.14
N VAL A 120 16.48 17.04 14.01
CA VAL A 120 16.53 15.56 14.02
C VAL A 120 15.94 15.05 12.69
N ARG A 121 16.81 14.70 11.75
CA ARG A 121 16.42 13.81 10.64
C ARG A 121 16.17 12.43 11.23
N VAL A 122 14.91 11.99 11.20
CA VAL A 122 14.57 10.59 11.39
C VAL A 122 14.80 9.88 10.06
N ASP A 123 16.03 9.43 9.84
CA ASP A 123 16.38 8.50 8.77
C ASP A 123 15.85 7.11 9.12
N THR A 124 14.66 6.77 8.61
CA THR A 124 14.09 5.42 8.68
C THR A 124 13.77 4.89 7.29
N ASP A 125 14.81 4.58 6.52
CA ASP A 125 14.77 3.63 5.40
C ASP A 125 16.20 3.20 5.03
N ARG A 126 16.68 2.07 5.59
CA ARG A 126 17.57 1.11 4.91
C ARG A 126 17.81 -0.17 5.74
N GLU A 127 17.52 -1.30 5.09
CA GLU A 127 18.39 -2.48 4.94
C GLU A 127 18.83 -3.23 6.22
N THR A 128 18.15 -4.29 6.67
CA THR A 128 18.07 -5.69 6.15
C THR A 128 19.16 -6.64 6.69
N TRP A 129 18.74 -7.87 7.07
CA TRP A 129 19.56 -9.03 7.51
C TRP A 129 20.25 -8.81 8.88
N THR A 130 20.46 -9.81 9.76
CA THR A 130 20.49 -11.28 9.66
C THR A 130 19.80 -11.97 10.86
N ALA A 131 19.68 -13.30 10.85
CA ALA A 131 19.12 -14.10 11.95
C ALA A 131 20.15 -14.41 13.07
N SER A 132 19.70 -14.68 14.31
CA SER A 132 20.22 -15.74 15.21
C SER A 132 19.62 -15.71 16.64
N ARG A 133 18.56 -16.50 16.89
CA ARG A 133 18.47 -17.54 17.95
C ARG A 133 17.05 -18.12 18.01
#